data_AF-A0A1C0U2I3-F1
#
_entry.id   AF-A0A1C0U2I3-F1
#
_cell.length_a   1.000
_cell.length_b   1.000
_cell.length_c   1.000
_cell.angle_alpha   90.00
_cell.angle_beta   90.00
_cell.angle_gamma   90.00
#
_symmetry.space_group_name_H-M   'P 1'
#
loop_
_entity.id
_entity.type
_entity.pdbx_description
1 polymer ?
#
loop_
_entity_poly.entity_id
_entity_poly.type
_entity_poly.pdbx_seq_one_letter_code
_entity_poly.pdbx_strand_id
1 'polypeptide(L)' 'MYVPDKGDIVSLNFDPSAEKEIMKPRLAFVISRKMFNKHTGFAVMAQITS' A
#
# COMPACT_ATOMS: atom_id res chain seq x y z
N MET A 1 -10.80 -8.00 -8.43
CA MET A 1 -9.77 -6.95 -8.28
C MET A 1 -10.22 -6.03 -7.14
N TYR A 2 -9.44 -5.97 -6.05
CA TYR A 2 -9.77 -5.16 -4.88
C TYR A 2 -9.26 -3.73 -5.09
N VAL A 3 -10.09 -2.71 -4.82
CA VAL A 3 -9.68 -1.30 -4.83
C VAL A 3 -9.72 -0.78 -3.40
N PRO A 4 -8.58 -0.46 -2.78
CA PRO A 4 -8.53 0.02 -1.41
C PRO A 4 -9.20 1.39 -1.27
N ASP A 5 -9.84 1.64 -0.13
CA ASP A 5 -10.41 2.93 0.23
C ASP A 5 -9.53 3.66 1.26
N LYS A 6 -9.74 4.97 1.39
CA LYS A 6 -9.10 5.79 2.41
C LYS A 6 -9.48 5.27 3.79
N GLY A 7 -8.48 4.91 4.58
CA GLY A 7 -8.69 4.33 5.92
C GLY A 7 -8.38 2.85 6.01
N ASP A 8 -8.24 2.15 4.87
CA ASP A 8 -7.87 0.74 4.88
C ASP A 8 -6.43 0.56 5.38
N ILE A 9 -6.18 -0.58 6.02
CA ILE A 9 -4.84 -1.07 6.32
C ILE A 9 -4.56 -2.24 5.39
N VAL A 10 -3.49 -2.15 4.61
CA VAL A 10 -3.08 -3.22 3.70
C VAL A 10 -1.70 -3.73 4.06
N SER A 11 -1.47 -5.02 3.82
CA SER A 11 -0.14 -5.62 3.94
C SER A 11 0.57 -5.52 2.59
N LEU A 12 1.72 -4.85 2.55
CA LEU A 12 2.58 -4.77 1.37
C LEU A 12 3.66 -5.84 1.49
N ASN A 13 3.71 -6.75 0.50
CA ASN A 13 4.80 -7.70 0.34
C ASN A 13 5.68 -7.26 -0.83
N PHE A 14 6.95 -6.95 -0.56
CA PHE A 14 7.91 -6.48 -1.57
C PHE A 14 8.82 -7.65 -1.99
N ASP A 15 8.33 -8.52 -2.87
CA ASP A 15 9.05 -9.66 -3.42
C ASP A 15 8.97 -9.62 -4.97
N PRO A 16 10.10 -9.57 -5.73
CA PRO A 16 11.50 -9.67 -5.33
C PRO A 16 12.10 -8.32 -4.93
N SER A 17 12.69 -8.26 -3.72
CA SER A 17 13.37 -7.06 -3.23
C SER A 17 14.70 -6.84 -3.96
N ALA A 18 14.93 -5.65 -4.51
CA ALA A 18 16.23 -5.25 -5.04
C ALA A 18 17.22 -5.06 -3.88
N GLU A 19 17.90 -6.15 -3.48
CA GLU A 19 19.12 -6.30 -2.65
C GLU A 19 19.24 -5.58 -1.29
N LYS A 20 18.49 -4.51 -0.96
CA LYS A 20 18.71 -3.69 0.26
C LYS A 20 17.45 -3.23 0.98
N GLU A 21 16.27 -3.45 0.41
CA GLU A 21 15.03 -2.85 0.92
C GLU A 21 14.13 -3.91 1.59
N ILE A 22 13.99 -3.79 2.91
CA ILE A 22 12.91 -4.30 3.77
C ILE A 22 12.29 -5.65 3.31
N MET A 23 12.81 -6.74 3.86
CA MET A 23 12.31 -8.11 3.67
C MET A 23 11.05 -8.48 4.48
N LYS A 24 10.45 -7.54 5.22
CA LYS A 24 9.31 -7.84 6.11
C LYS A 24 8.02 -7.29 5.52
N PRO A 25 6.91 -8.06 5.49
CA PRO A 25 5.62 -7.52 5.13
C PRO A 25 5.31 -6.34 6.05
N ARG A 26 5.13 -5.15 5.48
CA ARG A 26 4.83 -3.93 6.22
C ARG A 26 3.36 -3.59 6.06
N LEU A 27 2.76 -3.18 7.17
CA LEU A 27 1.43 -2.58 7.12
C LEU A 27 1.55 -1.17 6.57
N ALA A 28 0.66 -0.84 5.65
CA ALA A 28 0.50 0.49 5.10
C ALA A 28 -0.94 0.97 5.29
N PHE A 29 -1.08 2.24 5.61
CA PHE A 29 -2.35 2.93 5.76
C PHE A 29 -2.70 3.67 4.47
N VAL A 30 -3.90 3.45 3.96
CA VAL A 30 -4.36 4.04 2.71
C VAL A 30 -4.87 5.46 2.93
N ILE A 31 -4.21 6.44 2.31
CA ILE A 31 -4.56 7.86 2.45
C ILE A 31 -5.38 8.35 1.24
N SER A 32 -5.17 7.71 0.09
CA SER A 32 -5.86 8.00 -1.16
C SER A 32 -7.35 7.61 -1.13
N ARG A 33 -8.20 8.41 -1.79
CA ARG A 33 -9.64 8.15 -1.89
C ARG A 33 -9.92 7.05 -2.92
N LYS A 34 -10.95 6.23 -2.69
CA LYS A 34 -11.41 5.19 -3.64
C LYS A 34 -11.66 5.70 -5.07
N MET A 35 -12.15 6.92 -5.23
CA MET A 35 -12.35 7.53 -6.57
C MET A 35 -11.04 7.71 -7.33
N PHE A 36 -9.97 8.13 -6.63
CA PHE A 36 -8.63 8.23 -7.21
C PHE A 36 -8.10 6.83 -7.54
N ASN A 37 -8.16 5.90 -6.58
CA ASN A 37 -7.63 4.54 -6.72
C ASN A 37 -8.28 3.76 -7.86
N LYS A 38 -9.60 3.96 -8.05
CA LYS A 38 -10.37 3.35 -9.13
C LYS A 38 -10.04 3.96 -10.50
N HIS A 39 -9.77 5.26 -10.55
CA HIS A 39 -9.52 5.95 -11.82
C HIS A 39 -8.09 5.76 -12.32
N THR A 40 -7.11 5.80 -11.42
CA THR A 40 -5.68 5.70 -11.77
C THR A 40 -5.17 4.28 -11.76
N GLY A 41 -5.83 3.37 -11.04
CA GLY A 41 -5.29 2.04 -10.75
C GLY A 41 -4.13 2.06 -9.73
N PHE A 42 -3.80 3.25 -9.20
CA PHE A 42 -2.75 3.46 -8.21
C PHE A 42 -3.35 3.88 -6.88
N ALA A 43 -2.81 3.37 -5.79
CA ALA A 43 -3.20 3.76 -4.44
C ALA A 43 -2.01 4.40 -3.72
N VAL A 44 -2.26 5.56 -3.11
CA VAL A 44 -1.28 6.25 -2.24
C VAL A 44 -1.49 5.79 -0.81
N MET A 45 -0.42 5.31 -0.20
CA MET A 45 -0.40 4.70 1.13
C MET A 45 0.86 5.10 1.88
N ALA A 46 0.80 5.19 3.21
CA ALA A 46 1.96 5.45 4.07
C ALA A 46 2.27 4.24 4.93
N GLN A 47 3.56 3.92 5.10
CA GLN A 47 3.99 2.82 5.94
C GLN A 47 3.75 3.14 7.41
N ILE A 48 3.28 2.15 8.18
CA ILE A 48 3.13 2.27 9.63
C ILE A 48 4.45 1.80 10.27
N THR A 49 5.19 2.73 10.86
CA THR A 49 6.39 2.46 11.66
C THR A 49 6.08 2.73 13.13
N SER A 50 6.43 1.79 14.01
CA SER A 50 6.48 2.05 15.47
C SER A 50 7.81 2.66 15.87
#